data_AF-A0A4D5RZQ9-F1
#
_entry.id   AF-A0A4D5RZQ9-F1
#
_cell.length_a   1.000
_cell.length_b   1.000
_cell.length_c   1.000
_cell.angle_alpha   90.00
_cell.angle_beta   90.00
_cell.angle_gamma   90.00
#
_symmetry.space_group_name_H-M   'P 1'
#
loop_
_entity.id
_entity.type
_entity.pdbx_description
1 polymer ?
#
loop_
_entity_poly.entity_id
_entity_poly.type
_entity_poly.pdbx_seq_one_letter_code
_entity_poly.pdbx_strand_id
1 'polypeptide(L)'
;MGPIFVTTITIVACTIITIAYTIGIPYWWQRNTWILAIALVIGHWLLVNIVFHYWMALTTNPGTPPEGSLLPEVVSICKKCIAPKPPRTHHCSICNRCVLKMDHHCRILSCRQITPDWISLLRLK
;
A
#
# COMPACT_ATOMS: atom_id res chain seq x y z
N MET A 1 7.33 9.46 -7.05
CA MET A 1 6.37 9.13 -8.13
C MET A 1 5.07 8.52 -7.62
N GLY A 2 5.08 7.67 -6.58
CA GLY A 2 3.84 7.14 -5.99
C GLY A 2 2.86 8.17 -5.44
N PRO A 3 3.31 9.10 -4.56
CA PRO A 3 2.47 10.17 -4.03
C PRO A 3 1.70 10.92 -5.11
N ILE A 4 2.40 11.32 -6.17
CA ILE A 4 1.83 12.03 -7.31
C ILE A 4 0.75 11.21 -8.00
N PHE A 5 1.04 9.97 -8.40
CA PHE A 5 0.10 9.11 -9.12
C PHE A 5 -1.22 8.92 -8.35
N VAL A 6 -1.14 8.69 -7.04
CA VAL A 6 -2.35 8.47 -6.26
C VAL A 6 -3.05 9.76 -5.89
N THR A 7 -2.33 10.86 -5.63
CA THR A 7 -3.00 12.17 -5.53
C THR A 7 -3.76 12.51 -6.80
N THR A 8 -3.21 12.20 -7.98
CA THR A 8 -3.90 12.40 -9.26
C THR A 8 -5.15 11.53 -9.36
N ILE A 9 -5.08 10.23 -9.02
CA ILE A 9 -6.25 9.33 -9.05
C ILE A 9 -7.33 9.77 -8.06
N THR A 10 -6.96 10.16 -6.84
CA THR A 10 -7.91 10.63 -5.84
C THR A 10 -8.59 11.93 -6.29
N ILE A 11 -7.84 12.88 -6.87
CA ILE A 11 -8.40 14.11 -7.42
C ILE A 11 -9.38 13.80 -8.55
N VAL A 12 -8.99 12.93 -9.50
CA VAL A 12 -9.85 12.53 -10.63
C VAL A 12 -11.12 11.83 -10.14
N ALA A 13 -11.02 10.95 -9.14
CA ALA A 13 -12.19 10.29 -8.56
C ALA A 13 -13.12 11.30 -7.89
N CYS A 14 -12.59 12.24 -7.09
CA CYS A 14 -13.38 13.30 -6.46
C CYS A 14 -14.06 14.22 -7.48
N THR A 15 -13.39 14.58 -8.58
CA THR A 15 -13.98 15.45 -9.61
C THR A 15 -15.09 14.73 -10.37
N ILE A 16 -14.90 13.45 -10.73
CA ILE A 16 -15.94 12.62 -11.37
C ILE A 16 -17.17 12.52 -10.47
N ILE A 17 -16.95 12.21 -9.18
CA ILE A 17 -18.01 12.11 -8.17
C ILE A 17 -18.78 13.44 -8.06
N THR A 18 -18.06 14.57 -7.99
CA THR A 18 -18.66 15.90 -7.90
C THR A 18 -19.50 16.24 -9.13
N ILE A 19 -18.98 15.99 -10.34
CA ILE A 19 -19.70 16.23 -11.61
C ILE A 19 -20.95 15.34 -11.71
N ALA A 20 -20.83 14.06 -11.33
CA ALA A 20 -21.95 13.13 -11.32
C ALA A 20 -23.06 13.59 -10.37
N TYR A 21 -22.72 14.25 -9.26
CA TYR A 21 -23.72 14.80 -8.34
C TYR A 21 -24.32 16.13 -8.81
N THR A 22 -23.53 17.06 -9.35
CA THR A 22 -24.08 18.34 -9.81
C THR A 22 -25.05 18.17 -10.97
N ILE A 23 -24.84 17.18 -11.83
CA ILE A 23 -25.74 16.83 -12.94
C ILE A 23 -26.81 15.83 -12.51
N GLY A 24 -26.42 14.82 -11.73
CA GLY A 24 -27.30 13.72 -11.32
C GLY A 24 -28.35 14.12 -10.29
N ILE A 25 -28.04 15.03 -9.36
CA ILE A 25 -29.00 15.50 -8.36
C ILE A 25 -30.24 16.10 -9.05
N PRO A 26 -30.15 17.16 -9.88
CA PRO A 26 -31.34 17.75 -10.48
C PRO A 26 -32.10 16.78 -11.40
N TYR A 27 -31.40 15.86 -12.07
CA TYR A 27 -32.02 14.87 -12.97
C TYR A 27 -32.75 13.74 -12.22
N TRP A 28 -32.15 13.20 -11.16
CA TRP A 28 -32.68 12.05 -10.41
C TRP A 28 -33.58 12.46 -9.25
N TRP A 29 -33.52 13.71 -8.78
CA TRP A 29 -34.31 14.21 -7.65
C TRP A 29 -35.82 14.00 -7.84
N GLN A 30 -36.31 14.22 -9.05
CA GLN A 30 -37.74 14.05 -9.36
C GLN A 30 -38.10 12.62 -9.79
N ARG A 31 -37.12 11.79 -10.13
CA ARG A 31 -37.37 10.48 -10.74
C ARG A 31 -37.25 9.35 -9.74
N ASN A 32 -36.12 9.27 -9.03
CA ASN A 32 -35.88 8.21 -8.05
C ASN A 32 -34.71 8.57 -7.11
N THR A 33 -35.04 9.15 -5.95
CA THR A 33 -34.06 9.58 -4.94
C THR A 33 -33.27 8.41 -4.34
N TRP A 34 -33.82 7.19 -4.35
CA TRP A 34 -33.14 6.00 -3.81
C TRP A 34 -31.91 5.60 -4.63
N ILE A 35 -32.00 5.66 -5.96
CA ILE A 35 -30.86 5.36 -6.85
C ILE A 35 -29.73 6.36 -6.62
N LEU A 36 -30.07 7.64 -6.46
CA LEU A 36 -29.12 8.70 -6.12
C LEU A 36 -28.44 8.43 -4.76
N ALA A 37 -29.21 8.08 -3.73
CA ALA A 37 -28.67 7.78 -2.40
C ALA A 37 -27.73 6.57 -2.41
N ILE A 38 -28.05 5.50 -3.14
CA ILE A 38 -27.19 4.32 -3.27
C ILE A 38 -25.88 4.67 -3.99
N ALA A 39 -25.95 5.41 -5.10
CA ALA A 39 -24.77 5.86 -5.83
C ALA A 39 -23.85 6.76 -4.98
N LEU A 40 -24.45 7.60 -4.11
CA LEU A 40 -23.74 8.42 -3.13
C LEU A 40 -22.95 7.56 -2.13
N VAL A 41 -23.62 6.59 -1.52
CA VAL A 41 -23.01 5.72 -0.51
C VAL A 41 -21.89 4.87 -1.12
N ILE A 42 -22.14 4.24 -2.28
CA ILE A 42 -21.14 3.39 -2.93
C ILE A 42 -19.92 4.21 -3.40
N GLY A 43 -20.16 5.39 -4.01
CA GLY A 43 -19.08 6.25 -4.49
C GLY A 43 -18.14 6.70 -3.37
N HIS A 44 -18.69 7.17 -2.25
CA HIS A 44 -17.89 7.58 -1.09
C HIS A 44 -17.19 6.40 -0.43
N TRP A 45 -17.86 5.24 -0.32
CA TRP A 45 -17.26 4.02 0.21
C TRP A 45 -16.03 3.60 -0.59
N LEU A 46 -16.11 3.58 -1.91
CA LEU A 46 -14.99 3.24 -2.79
C LEU A 46 -13.84 4.24 -2.66
N LEU A 47 -14.14 5.55 -2.59
CA LEU A 47 -13.14 6.58 -2.39
C LEU A 47 -12.36 6.37 -1.09
N VAL A 48 -13.07 6.09 0.02
CA VAL A 48 -12.45 5.81 1.33
C VAL A 48 -11.55 4.58 1.25
N ASN A 49 -11.99 3.50 0.59
CA ASN A 49 -11.19 2.28 0.44
C ASN A 49 -9.90 2.55 -0.37
N ILE A 50 -10.00 3.30 -1.46
CA ILE A 50 -8.83 3.66 -2.29
C ILE A 50 -7.80 4.43 -1.45
N VAL A 51 -8.26 5.45 -0.72
CA VAL A 51 -7.38 6.27 0.13
C VAL A 51 -6.77 5.44 1.25
N PHE A 52 -7.54 4.61 1.94
CA PHE A 52 -7.08 3.76 3.03
C PHE A 52 -6.00 2.76 2.58
N HIS A 53 -6.27 1.98 1.52
CA HIS A 53 -5.32 0.99 1.03
C HIS A 53 -4.04 1.64 0.51
N TYR A 54 -4.16 2.81 -0.12
CA TYR A 54 -2.98 3.55 -0.54
C TYR A 54 -2.17 4.09 0.63
N TRP A 55 -2.82 4.65 1.65
CA TRP A 55 -2.16 5.13 2.85
C TRP A 55 -1.40 4.01 3.56
N MET A 56 -2.03 2.85 3.72
CA MET A 56 -1.37 1.65 4.23
C MET A 56 -0.19 1.24 3.34
N ALA A 57 -0.37 1.29 2.03
CA ALA A 57 0.69 1.05 1.05
C ALA A 57 1.73 2.18 0.98
N LEU A 58 1.66 3.25 1.76
CA LEU A 58 2.73 4.23 1.93
C LEU A 58 3.40 4.11 3.30
N THR A 59 2.62 3.89 4.34
CA THR A 59 3.07 3.90 5.74
C THR A 59 3.62 2.57 6.23
N THR A 60 3.25 1.46 5.59
CA THR A 60 3.77 0.14 5.96
C THR A 60 5.26 0.06 5.63
N ASN A 61 6.10 -0.04 6.65
CA ASN A 61 7.54 -0.22 6.49
C ASN A 61 7.84 -1.63 5.98
N PRO A 62 8.85 -1.82 5.12
CA PRO A 62 9.19 -3.12 4.53
C PRO A 62 9.89 -4.10 5.49
N GLY A 63 9.78 -3.87 6.80
CA GLY A 63 10.53 -4.61 7.81
C GLY A 63 12.05 -4.42 7.70
N THR A 64 12.74 -4.67 8.80
CA THR A 64 14.19 -4.88 8.82
C THR A 64 14.46 -6.30 9.29
N PRO A 65 15.50 -6.98 8.78
CA PRO A 65 15.89 -8.26 9.34
C PRO A 65 16.21 -8.09 10.84
N PRO A 66 15.75 -8.99 11.73
CA PRO A 66 16.12 -8.92 13.14
C PRO A 66 17.63 -9.08 13.29
N GLU A 67 18.28 -8.08 13.87
CA GLU A 67 19.69 -8.13 14.23
C GLU A 67 19.84 -8.92 15.53
N GLY A 68 20.37 -10.13 15.42
CA GLY A 68 20.81 -10.91 16.57
C GLY A 68 19.70 -11.60 17.36
N SER A 69 19.36 -12.82 16.94
CA SER A 69 19.06 -13.93 17.86
C SER A 69 18.74 -15.19 17.07
N LEU A 70 19.63 -16.18 17.18
CA LEU A 70 19.30 -17.61 17.14
C LEU A 70 18.42 -18.10 15.97
N LEU A 71 18.61 -17.60 14.74
CA LEU A 71 18.06 -18.29 13.57
C LEU A 71 19.07 -19.35 13.11
N PRO A 72 18.77 -20.65 13.25
CA PRO A 72 19.70 -21.73 12.90
C PRO A 72 19.96 -21.88 11.39
N GLU A 73 19.51 -20.93 10.56
CA GLU A 73 19.56 -21.03 9.11
C GLU A 73 20.01 -19.69 8.47
N VAL A 74 21.21 -19.22 8.83
CA VAL A 74 21.88 -18.14 8.08
C VAL A 74 22.43 -18.76 6.79
N VAL A 75 21.64 -18.72 5.71
CA VAL A 75 21.97 -19.39 4.43
C VAL A 75 23.08 -18.65 3.65
N SER A 76 23.24 -17.34 3.83
CA SER A 76 24.24 -16.56 3.08
C SER A 76 24.56 -15.20 3.71
N ILE A 77 25.65 -14.55 3.29
CA ILE A 77 26.04 -13.20 3.71
C ILE A 77 25.84 -12.23 2.53
N CYS A 78 25.30 -11.04 2.80
CA CYS A 78 25.23 -9.99 1.78
C CYS A 78 26.62 -9.38 1.56
N LYS A 79 27.19 -9.51 0.35
CA LYS A 79 28.51 -8.94 0.01
C LYS A 79 28.58 -7.40 0.11
N LYS A 80 27.45 -6.70 -0.05
CA LYS A 80 27.39 -5.23 -0.03
C LYS A 80 27.16 -4.65 1.36
N CYS A 81 26.27 -5.27 2.14
CA CYS A 81 25.99 -4.83 3.51
C CYS A 81 26.91 -5.49 4.55
N ILE A 82 27.68 -6.52 4.17
CA ILE A 82 28.56 -7.30 5.05
C ILE A 82 27.79 -7.81 6.28
N ALA A 83 26.55 -8.27 6.05
CA ALA A 83 25.63 -8.70 7.10
C ALA A 83 25.04 -10.07 6.76
N PRO A 84 24.76 -10.92 7.77
CA PRO A 84 24.10 -12.21 7.58
C PRO A 84 22.72 -11.99 6.96
N LYS A 85 22.38 -12.80 5.95
CA LYS A 85 21.16 -12.68 5.17
C LYS A 85 20.18 -13.77 5.62
N PRO A 86 19.08 -13.42 6.31
CA PRO A 86 18.01 -14.38 6.61
C PRO A 86 17.41 -14.96 5.33
N PRO A 87 16.82 -16.16 5.38
CA PRO A 87 16.15 -16.76 4.23
C PRO A 87 15.09 -15.79 3.67
N ARG A 88 14.96 -15.75 2.34
CA ARG A 88 14.05 -14.84 1.59
C ARG A 88 14.34 -13.34 1.71
N THR A 89 15.47 -12.92 2.24
CA THR A 89 15.92 -11.51 2.15
C THR A 89 16.45 -11.22 0.74
N HIS A 90 16.43 -9.98 0.26
CA HIS A 90 17.17 -9.55 -0.93
C HIS A 90 17.82 -8.18 -0.72
N HIS A 91 19.00 -7.95 -1.30
CA HIS A 91 19.64 -6.65 -1.27
C HIS A 91 19.13 -5.80 -2.42
N CYS A 92 18.54 -4.64 -2.11
CA CYS A 92 18.17 -3.68 -3.13
C CYS A 92 19.33 -2.72 -3.38
N SER A 93 19.87 -2.74 -4.60
CA SER A 93 20.93 -1.81 -5.03
C SER A 93 20.48 -0.35 -5.09
N ILE A 94 19.18 -0.09 -5.21
CA ILE A 94 18.63 1.27 -5.29
C ILE A 94 18.43 1.85 -3.88
N CYS A 95 17.96 1.04 -2.94
CA CYS A 95 17.80 1.45 -1.54
C CYS A 95 19.05 1.23 -0.68
N ASN A 96 20.10 0.61 -1.23
CA ASN A 96 21.36 0.24 -0.56
C ASN A 96 21.17 -0.49 0.78
N ARG A 97 20.14 -1.34 0.88
CA ARG A 97 19.83 -2.10 2.10
C ARG A 97 19.26 -3.48 1.79
N CYS A 98 19.40 -4.40 2.75
CA CYS A 98 18.74 -5.70 2.72
C CYS A 98 17.28 -5.56 3.19
N VAL A 99 16.35 -6.14 2.43
CA VAL A 99 14.91 -6.10 2.72
C VAL A 99 14.40 -7.53 2.82
N LEU A 100 13.66 -7.84 3.89
CA LEU A 100 13.10 -9.16 4.15
C LEU A 100 11.89 -9.40 3.22
N LYS A 101 11.78 -10.60 2.64
CA LYS A 101 10.71 -10.97 1.68
C LYS A 101 10.45 -9.89 0.62
N MET A 102 11.52 -9.28 0.11
CA MET A 102 11.41 -8.25 -0.92
C MET A 102 10.81 -8.85 -2.20
N ASP A 103 9.69 -8.30 -2.66
CA ASP A 103 9.08 -8.71 -3.93
C ASP A 103 9.82 -8.02 -5.09
N HIS A 104 9.79 -6.69 -5.12
CA HIS A 104 10.54 -5.90 -6.08
C HIS A 104 10.86 -4.49 -5.56
N HIS A 105 11.80 -3.82 -6.23
CA HIS A 105 11.99 -2.39 -6.01
C HIS A 105 10.98 -1.63 -6.86
N CYS A 106 9.96 -1.08 -6.22
CA CYS A 106 9.01 -0.22 -6.90
C CYS A 106 9.51 1.22 -6.90
N ARG A 107 9.67 1.83 -8.08
CA ARG A 107 10.03 3.26 -8.18
C ARG A 107 8.96 4.17 -7.57
N ILE A 108 7.72 3.67 -7.53
CA ILE A 108 6.52 4.37 -7.04
C ILE A 108 6.44 4.27 -5.51
N LEU A 109 6.68 3.08 -4.94
CA LEU A 109 6.42 2.75 -3.53
C LEU A 109 7.67 2.38 -2.71
N SER A 110 8.87 2.52 -3.28
CA SER A 110 10.15 2.03 -2.76
C SER A 110 10.20 0.49 -2.63
N CYS A 111 11.23 -0.08 -1.99
CA CYS A 111 11.22 -1.52 -1.68
C CYS A 111 10.14 -1.83 -0.66
N ARG A 112 9.21 -2.73 -1.01
CA ARG A 112 8.13 -3.18 -0.14
C ARG A 112 8.09 -4.69 0.01
N GLN A 113 7.51 -5.08 1.15
CA GLN A 113 6.94 -6.38 1.40
C GLN A 113 5.43 -6.24 1.07
N ILE A 114 4.89 -6.98 0.11
CA ILE A 114 3.45 -6.93 -0.22
C ILE A 114 2.59 -7.57 0.89
N THR A 115 3.23 -8.28 1.83
CA THR A 115 2.53 -8.94 2.95
C THR A 115 2.62 -8.11 4.23
N PRO A 116 1.49 -7.78 4.89
CA PRO A 116 1.53 -7.40 6.29
C PRO A 116 2.14 -8.57 7.07
N ASP A 117 3.20 -8.29 7.81
CA ASP A 117 3.96 -9.30 8.53
C ASP A 117 3.20 -9.67 9.82
N TRP A 118 1.96 -10.14 9.70
CA TRP A 118 1.16 -10.67 10.83
C TRP A 118 1.90 -11.78 11.58
N ILE A 119 2.83 -12.46 10.90
CA ILE A 119 3.70 -13.49 11.46
C ILE A 119 4.69 -12.92 12.49
N SER A 120 5.16 -11.67 12.34
CA SER A 120 6.03 -11.04 13.35
C SER A 120 5.24 -10.47 14.53
N LEU A 121 3.98 -10.08 14.35
CA LEU A 121 3.05 -9.78 15.44
C LEU A 121 2.63 -11.04 16.22
N LEU A 122 2.47 -12.19 15.55
CA LEU A 122 2.17 -13.48 16.18
C LEU A 122 3.38 -14.11 16.89
N ARG A 123 4.60 -13.59 16.69
CA ARG A 123 5.82 -14.03 17.39
C ARG A 123 6.17 -13.17 18.61
N LEU A 124 5.45 -12.06 18.84
CA LEU A 124 5.59 -11.17 20.00
C LEU A 124 4.46 -11.38 21.03
N LYS A 125 3.70 -12.46 20.93
CA LYS A 125 2.69 -12.88 21.90
C LYS A 125 2.89 -14.32 22.31
#